data_AF-A0A2K8SYM3-F1
#
_entry.id   AF-A0A2K8SYM3-F1
#
_cell.length_a   1.000
_cell.length_b   1.000
_cell.length_c   1.000
_cell.angle_alpha   90.00
_cell.angle_beta   90.00
_cell.angle_gamma   90.00
#
_symmetry.space_group_name_H-M   'P 1'
#
loop_
_entity.id
_entity.type
_entity.pdbx_description
1 polymer ?
#
loop_
_entity_poly.entity_id
_entity_poly.type
_entity_poly.pdbx_seq_one_letter_code
_entity_poly.pdbx_strand_id
1 'polypeptide(L)'
;MQEVAKRFGKKSVHSLDKHFPDLCSAISARYANYRQESRTKRVEKLRQEVRKVAFHLHSEEIEPTASRISVFLKSPGSILQKEVVEAVCEVRRELGWEK
;
A
#
# COMPACT_ATOMS: atom_id res chain seq x y z
N MET A 1 0.10 20.69 -1.01
CA MET A 1 0.04 22.13 -0.63
C MET A 1 0.96 23.02 -1.44
N GLN A 2 2.23 22.67 -1.67
CA GLN A 2 3.12 23.49 -2.53
C GLN A 2 2.56 23.71 -3.95
N GLU A 3 2.03 22.66 -4.57
CA GLU A 3 1.42 22.75 -5.90
C GLU A 3 0.16 23.64 -5.92
N VAL A 4 -0.62 23.65 -4.83
CA VAL A 4 -1.77 24.53 -4.66
C VAL A 4 -1.30 25.99 -4.55
N ALA A 5 -0.24 26.26 -3.79
CA ALA A 5 0.32 27.60 -3.67
C ALA A 5 0.84 28.15 -5.00
N LYS A 6 1.52 27.30 -5.78
CA LYS A 6 2.00 27.65 -7.12
C LYS A 6 0.85 28.01 -8.06
N ARG A 7 -0.24 27.23 -8.05
CA ARG A 7 -1.44 27.49 -8.89
C ARG A 7 -2.17 28.77 -8.52
N PHE A 8 -2.14 29.17 -7.25
CA PHE A 8 -2.73 30.43 -6.77
C PHE A 8 -1.77 31.64 -6.88
N GLY A 9 -0.62 31.50 -7.54
CA GLY A 9 0.37 32.57 -7.69
C GLY A 9 1.03 33.01 -6.39
N LYS A 10 0.94 32.19 -5.32
CA LYS A 10 1.54 32.48 -4.03
C LYS A 10 2.95 31.89 -3.97
N LYS A 11 3.90 32.72 -3.48
CA LYS A 11 5.32 32.34 -3.36
C LYS A 11 5.59 31.31 -2.26
N SER A 12 4.69 31.15 -1.29
CA SER A 12 4.84 30.19 -0.20
C SER A 12 3.50 29.62 0.27
N VAL A 13 3.56 28.39 0.79
CA VAL A 13 2.42 27.74 1.48
C VAL A 13 2.03 28.53 2.73
N HIS A 14 3.01 29.14 3.40
CA HIS A 14 2.81 29.93 4.60
C HIS A 14 1.93 31.17 4.38
N SER A 15 2.08 31.83 3.22
CA SER A 15 1.18 32.93 2.83
C SER A 15 -0.25 32.44 2.61
N LEU A 16 -0.44 31.24 2.08
CA LEU A 16 -1.76 30.65 1.87
C LEU A 16 -2.43 30.26 3.19
N ASP A 17 -1.67 29.67 4.09
CA ASP A 17 -2.13 29.24 5.40
C ASP A 17 -2.55 30.44 6.27
N LYS A 18 -1.84 31.57 6.17
CA LYS A 18 -2.20 32.82 6.86
C LYS A 18 -3.51 33.43 6.37
N HIS A 19 -3.80 33.33 5.07
CA HIS A 19 -5.00 33.94 4.48
C HIS A 19 -6.21 32.99 4.49
N PHE A 20 -5.96 31.68 4.43
CA PHE A 20 -7.01 30.65 4.31
C PHE A 20 -6.68 29.40 5.14
N PRO A 21 -6.56 29.52 6.48
CA PRO A 21 -6.13 28.42 7.34
C PRO A 21 -7.10 27.23 7.26
N ASP A 22 -8.40 27.49 7.30
CA ASP A 22 -9.43 26.44 7.28
C ASP A 22 -9.44 25.66 5.97
N LEU A 23 -9.29 26.36 4.84
CA LEU A 23 -9.22 25.72 3.52
C LEU A 23 -7.92 24.91 3.35
N CYS A 24 -6.79 25.45 3.82
CA CYS A 24 -5.50 24.75 3.79
C CYS A 24 -5.54 23.48 4.65
N SER A 25 -6.15 23.56 5.84
CA SER A 25 -6.40 22.43 6.73
C SER A 25 -7.30 21.38 6.08
N ALA A 26 -8.45 21.79 5.51
CA ALA A 26 -9.38 20.88 4.86
C ALA A 26 -8.77 20.15 3.66
N ILE A 27 -7.96 20.84 2.84
CA ILE A 27 -7.24 20.22 1.70
C ILE A 27 -6.20 19.22 2.21
N SER A 28 -5.45 19.60 3.25
CA SER A 28 -4.43 18.73 3.84
C SER A 28 -5.04 17.47 4.46
N ALA A 29 -6.15 17.61 5.18
CA ALA A 29 -6.91 16.50 5.74
C ALA A 29 -7.44 15.56 4.64
N ARG A 30 -8.05 16.11 3.58
CA ARG A 30 -8.48 15.31 2.42
C ARG A 30 -7.32 14.56 1.77
N TYR A 31 -6.17 15.19 1.63
CA TYR A 31 -5.00 14.55 1.03
C TYR A 31 -4.42 13.45 1.94
N ALA A 32 -4.42 13.66 3.25
CA ALA A 32 -4.02 12.64 4.22
C ALA A 32 -4.94 11.41 4.13
N ASN A 33 -6.26 11.61 4.12
CA ASN A 33 -7.24 10.55 3.96
C ASN A 33 -7.06 9.82 2.63
N TYR A 34 -6.92 10.55 1.52
CA TYR A 34 -6.65 9.96 0.21
C TYR A 34 -5.37 9.11 0.19
N ARG A 35 -4.30 9.60 0.84
CA ARG A 35 -3.03 8.85 0.94
C ARG A 35 -3.22 7.57 1.76
N GLN A 36 -3.97 7.64 2.85
CA GLN A 36 -4.28 6.48 3.68
C GLN A 36 -5.10 5.45 2.90
N GLU A 37 -6.19 5.86 2.25
CA GLU A 37 -6.99 4.98 1.39
C GLU A 37 -6.17 4.37 0.26
N SER A 38 -5.30 5.15 -0.38
CA SER A 38 -4.42 4.67 -1.45
C SER A 38 -3.42 3.65 -0.93
N ARG A 39 -2.90 3.83 0.29
CA ARG A 39 -2.03 2.85 0.96
C ARG A 39 -2.82 1.56 1.22
N THR A 40 -4.01 1.65 1.79
CA THR A 40 -4.87 0.49 2.06
C THR A 40 -5.21 -0.27 0.78
N LYS A 41 -5.62 0.43 -0.28
CA LYS A 41 -5.90 -0.17 -1.59
C LYS A 41 -4.66 -0.85 -2.19
N ARG A 42 -3.48 -0.25 -2.05
CA ARG A 42 -2.22 -0.86 -2.51
C ARG A 42 -1.91 -2.15 -1.74
N VAL A 43 -2.03 -2.13 -0.42
CA VAL A 43 -1.80 -3.31 0.44
C VAL A 43 -2.79 -4.42 0.11
N GLU A 44 -4.08 -4.08 -0.02
CA GLU A 44 -5.13 -5.06 -0.36
C GLU A 44 -4.86 -5.71 -1.73
N LYS A 45 -4.46 -4.92 -2.73
CA LYS A 45 -4.08 -5.45 -4.03
C LYS A 45 -2.89 -6.41 -3.94
N LEU A 46 -1.86 -6.06 -3.16
CA LEU A 46 -0.71 -6.93 -2.94
C LEU A 46 -1.11 -8.23 -2.23
N ARG A 47 -1.97 -8.16 -1.21
CA ARG A 47 -2.52 -9.33 -0.51
C ARG A 47 -3.24 -10.27 -1.48
N GLN A 48 -4.04 -9.72 -2.39
CA GLN A 48 -4.73 -10.52 -3.42
C GLN A 48 -3.75 -11.15 -4.42
N GLU A 49 -2.72 -10.42 -4.85
CA GLU A 49 -1.67 -10.98 -5.72
C GLU A 49 -0.91 -12.12 -5.04
N VAL A 50 -0.49 -11.93 -3.79
CA VAL A 50 0.16 -12.96 -2.96
C VAL A 50 -0.71 -14.21 -2.86
N ARG A 51 -2.00 -14.03 -2.55
CA ARG A 51 -2.94 -15.15 -2.43
C ARG A 51 -3.03 -15.93 -3.74
N LYS A 52 -3.19 -15.25 -4.88
CA LYS A 52 -3.22 -15.90 -6.20
C LYS A 52 -1.96 -16.70 -6.50
N VAL A 53 -0.79 -16.12 -6.25
CA VAL A 53 0.50 -16.80 -6.46
C VAL A 53 0.65 -18.00 -5.52
N ALA A 54 0.28 -17.85 -4.25
CA ALA A 54 0.38 -18.94 -3.28
C ALA A 54 -0.54 -20.12 -3.63
N PHE A 55 -1.76 -19.87 -4.08
CA PHE A 55 -2.66 -20.92 -4.58
C PHE A 55 -2.09 -21.60 -5.84
N HIS A 56 -1.49 -20.82 -6.75
CA HIS A 56 -0.84 -21.37 -7.94
C HIS A 56 0.33 -22.29 -7.57
N LEU A 57 1.23 -21.84 -6.68
CA LEU A 57 2.34 -22.68 -6.20
C LEU A 57 1.85 -23.95 -5.50
N HIS A 58 0.80 -23.85 -4.69
CA HIS A 58 0.21 -25.01 -4.04
C HIS A 58 -0.36 -26.01 -5.04
N SER A 59 -0.99 -25.55 -6.12
CA SER A 59 -1.48 -26.42 -7.19
C SER A 59 -0.36 -27.16 -7.93
N GLU A 60 0.87 -26.65 -7.86
CA GLU A 60 2.08 -27.30 -8.38
C GLU A 60 2.80 -28.15 -7.32
N GLU A 61 2.18 -28.38 -6.15
CA GLU A 61 2.75 -29.07 -4.99
C GLU A 61 4.00 -28.37 -4.40
N ILE A 62 4.19 -27.09 -4.71
CA ILE A 62 5.32 -26.27 -4.26
C ILE A 62 4.89 -25.47 -3.02
N GLU A 63 5.68 -25.56 -1.95
CA GLU A 63 5.43 -24.76 -0.75
C GLU A 63 5.49 -23.24 -1.05
N PRO A 64 4.43 -22.47 -0.77
CA PRO A 64 4.34 -21.05 -1.05
C PRO A 64 5.05 -20.22 0.04
N THR A 65 6.39 -20.12 -0.05
CA THR A 65 7.20 -19.28 0.83
C THR A 65 7.33 -17.85 0.33
N ALA A 66 7.60 -16.90 1.22
CA ALA A 66 7.74 -15.47 0.87
C ALA A 66 8.80 -15.22 -0.22
N SER A 67 9.92 -15.96 -0.20
CA SER A 67 10.97 -15.87 -1.21
C SER A 67 10.53 -16.39 -2.58
N ARG A 68 9.71 -17.44 -2.64
CA ARG A 68 9.16 -17.96 -3.90
C ARG A 68 8.09 -17.05 -4.46
N ILE A 69 7.18 -16.60 -3.59
CA ILE A 69 6.10 -15.68 -3.98
C ILE A 69 6.67 -14.37 -4.53
N SER A 70 7.75 -13.83 -3.93
CA SER A 70 8.33 -12.55 -4.35
C SER A 70 8.85 -12.56 -5.80
N VAL A 71 9.23 -13.72 -6.34
CA VAL A 71 9.64 -13.89 -7.75
C VAL A 71 8.48 -13.65 -8.72
N PHE A 72 7.26 -13.98 -8.32
CA PHE A 72 6.05 -13.80 -9.14
C PHE A 72 5.37 -12.45 -8.91
N LEU A 73 5.80 -11.67 -7.92
CA LEU A 73 5.26 -10.33 -7.66
C LEU A 73 5.91 -9.30 -8.60
N LYS A 74 5.11 -8.32 -9.03
CA LYS A 74 5.59 -7.17 -9.84
C LYS A 74 6.68 -6.33 -9.16
N SER A 75 6.79 -6.42 -7.84
CA SER A 75 7.73 -5.64 -7.05
C SER A 75 8.23 -6.48 -5.88
N PRO A 76 9.37 -7.20 -6.04
CA PRO A 76 9.87 -8.16 -5.06
C PRO A 76 10.10 -7.54 -3.68
N GLY A 77 10.56 -6.28 -3.62
CA GLY A 77 10.77 -5.57 -2.36
C GLY A 77 9.50 -5.31 -1.53
N SER A 78 8.31 -5.47 -2.12
CA SER A 78 7.03 -5.34 -1.40
C SER A 78 6.80 -6.48 -0.42
N ILE A 79 7.48 -7.62 -0.58
CA ILE A 79 7.35 -8.79 0.30
C ILE A 79 7.82 -8.49 1.74
N LEU A 80 8.70 -7.50 1.92
CA LEU A 80 9.22 -7.09 3.23
C LEU A 80 8.23 -6.23 4.02
N GLN A 81 7.15 -5.78 3.39
CA GLN A 81 6.11 -5.04 4.10
C GLN A 81 5.40 -5.98 5.07
N LYS A 82 5.23 -5.53 6.33
CA LYS A 82 4.64 -6.33 7.40
C LYS A 82 3.28 -6.92 6.99
N GLU A 83 2.44 -6.12 6.34
CA GLU A 83 1.11 -6.53 5.88
C GLU A 83 1.16 -7.64 4.83
N VAL A 84 2.23 -7.68 4.03
CA VAL A 84 2.42 -8.71 2.99
C VAL A 84 2.95 -10.00 3.60
N VAL A 85 3.88 -9.92 4.57
CA VAL A 85 4.35 -11.08 5.32
C VAL A 85 3.19 -11.75 6.07
N GLU A 86 2.34 -10.95 6.72
CA GLU A 86 1.13 -11.45 7.39
C GLU A 86 0.20 -12.17 6.41
N ALA A 87 -0.02 -11.60 5.22
CA ALA A 87 -0.81 -12.23 4.17
C ALA A 87 -0.22 -13.58 3.71
N VAL A 88 1.10 -13.69 3.59
CA VAL A 88 1.76 -14.96 3.23
C VAL A 88 1.54 -16.00 4.33
N CYS A 89 1.76 -15.65 5.60
CA CYS A 89 1.52 -16.56 6.73
C CYS A 89 0.04 -16.99 6.82
N GLU A 90 -0.90 -16.07 6.64
CA GLU A 90 -2.33 -16.41 6.59
C GLU A 90 -2.63 -17.43 5.51
N VAL A 91 -2.16 -17.22 4.28
CA VAL A 91 -2.43 -18.15 3.18
C VAL A 91 -1.72 -19.50 3.39
N ARG A 92 -0.51 -19.51 3.96
CA ARG A 92 0.18 -20.76 4.33
C ARG A 92 -0.59 -21.56 5.39
N ARG A 93 -1.15 -20.89 6.40
CA ARG A 93 -2.04 -21.52 7.40
C ARG A 93 -3.30 -22.08 6.76
N GLU A 94 -3.97 -21.32 5.90
CA GLU A 94 -5.18 -21.78 5.19
C GLU A 94 -4.91 -23.01 4.31
N LEU A 95 -3.74 -23.07 3.68
CA LEU A 95 -3.31 -24.17 2.81
C LEU A 95 -2.73 -25.38 3.57
N GLY A 96 -2.65 -25.31 4.91
CA GLY A 96 -2.20 -26.42 5.76
C GLY A 96 -0.68 -26.59 5.86
N TRP A 97 0.11 -25.60 5.45
CA TRP A 97 1.57 -25.63 5.53
C TRP A 97 2.13 -25.13 6.88
N GLU A 98 1.31 -24.43 7.66
CA GLU A 98 1.70 -23.89 8.97
C GLU A 98 0.71 -24.41 10.03
N LYS A 99 1.24 -25.09 11.08
CA LYS A 99 0.48 -25.58 12.25
C LYS A 99 0.42 -24.54 13.35
#